data_AF-A0ABC8Y1S7-F1
#
_entry.id   AF-A0ABC8Y1S7-F1
#
_cell.length_a   1.000
_cell.length_b   1.000
_cell.length_c   1.000
_cell.angle_alpha   90.00
_cell.angle_beta   90.00
_cell.angle_gamma   90.00
#
_symmetry.space_group_name_H-M   'P 1'
#
loop_
_entity.id
_entity.type
_entity.pdbx_description
1 polymer ?
#
loop_
_entity_poly.entity_id
_entity_poly.type
_entity_poly.pdbx_seq_one_letter_code
_entity_poly.pdbx_strand_id
1 'polypeptide(L)'
;MAGGGEKTPASAAQTRKARSLHGSVYGRSSERLNQGACTFSPSVSSSKDSQQQLVTPVQPPKSADSRSSPCSSESLGSDSGGAPFDICMSANKCPIVKLNPSLLEINRDKRRERELSKDVAQLQHLRPGMVLLKRFIKPNDQVKIVKVCRQLGVGYGGFYSPGYRDGAKLRLRMMCLGKNWDPDSCSYSDTRPFDGAQPPTIPEEFKKYVQDAIQASHEFLKQRIGAAKAMEELPLMSPDICLVNFYNSSGRLGLHQDKDESKSSLDKGLPVVSFSLGETTEFLYGDVRDEEKVSKVELESGDVLIFGGKSRLIFHGVCNMKPKTAPKWLTDETNLRPGRLNLTFRQY
;
A
#
# COMPACT_ATOMS: atom_id res chain seq x y z
N MET A 1 50.60 -42.00 37.51
CA MET A 1 50.16 -41.33 38.75
C MET A 1 50.87 -39.98 38.83
N ALA A 2 50.18 -38.95 39.36
CA ALA A 2 50.69 -37.60 39.63
C ALA A 2 51.25 -36.84 38.39
N GLY A 3 51.17 -35.51 38.33
CA GLY A 3 50.57 -34.53 39.25
C GLY A 3 50.96 -33.12 38.78
N GLY A 4 50.04 -32.16 38.83
CA GLY A 4 50.26 -30.81 38.29
C GLY A 4 51.22 -29.96 39.13
N GLY A 5 51.63 -28.82 38.57
CA GLY A 5 52.50 -27.85 39.23
C GLY A 5 52.57 -26.52 38.47
N GLU A 6 51.62 -25.63 38.78
CA GLU A 6 51.56 -24.25 38.29
C GLU A 6 52.77 -23.42 38.74
N LYS A 7 53.26 -22.49 37.90
CA LYS A 7 54.03 -21.30 38.31
C LYS A 7 54.26 -20.31 37.15
N THR A 8 53.56 -19.18 37.20
CA THR A 8 54.01 -17.94 36.53
C THR A 8 55.13 -17.28 37.34
N PRO A 9 55.95 -16.44 36.70
CA PRO A 9 55.94 -15.03 37.12
C PRO A 9 56.00 -14.03 35.95
N ALA A 10 55.58 -12.80 36.21
CA ALA A 10 55.67 -11.66 35.29
C ALA A 10 56.97 -10.86 35.49
N SER A 11 57.43 -10.11 34.47
CA SER A 11 58.08 -8.79 34.66
C SER A 11 58.36 -8.03 33.34
N ALA A 12 58.52 -6.71 33.48
CA ALA A 12 59.27 -5.77 32.64
C ALA A 12 58.70 -5.35 31.26
N ALA A 13 58.10 -4.16 31.26
CA ALA A 13 57.91 -3.31 30.08
C ALA A 13 59.20 -2.57 29.69
N GLN A 14 59.29 -2.06 28.46
CA GLN A 14 59.89 -0.74 28.22
C GLN A 14 59.37 -0.04 26.97
N THR A 15 59.31 1.30 27.06
CA THR A 15 58.60 2.20 26.14
C THR A 15 59.56 3.19 25.48
N ARG A 16 59.35 3.53 24.20
CA ARG A 16 59.80 4.79 23.58
C ARG A 16 58.60 5.30 22.76
N LYS A 17 57.94 6.44 23.03
CA LYS A 17 58.37 7.86 23.11
C LYS A 17 59.17 8.32 21.87
N ALA A 18 58.94 9.49 21.26
CA ALA A 18 57.80 10.43 21.30
C ALA A 18 57.96 11.55 20.23
N ARG A 19 56.86 12.31 20.04
CA ARG A 19 56.68 13.70 19.51
C ARG A 19 56.52 13.82 17.97
N SER A 20 55.46 14.43 17.42
CA SER A 20 54.64 15.64 17.75
C SER A 20 55.30 16.98 17.41
N LEU A 21 54.62 17.77 16.56
CA LEU A 21 54.28 19.20 16.67
C LEU A 21 53.33 19.51 15.47
N HIS A 22 52.02 19.72 15.68
CA HIS A 22 51.31 20.97 16.03
C HIS A 22 51.19 22.01 14.91
N GLY A 23 49.94 22.44 14.64
CA GLY A 23 49.58 23.49 13.68
C GLY A 23 48.06 23.61 13.52
N SER A 24 47.40 24.29 14.47
CA SER A 24 45.94 24.52 14.46
C SER A 24 45.61 25.89 13.88
N VAL A 25 44.58 25.99 13.03
CA VAL A 25 43.82 27.23 12.79
C VAL A 25 42.33 26.89 12.72
N TYR A 26 41.52 27.64 13.46
CA TYR A 26 40.06 27.54 13.46
C TYR A 26 39.42 28.26 12.27
N GLY A 27 38.37 27.68 11.70
CA GLY A 27 37.46 28.36 10.76
C GLY A 27 36.02 27.91 10.98
N ARG A 28 35.19 28.76 11.59
CA ARG A 28 33.74 28.55 11.67
C ARG A 28 33.09 29.01 10.36
N SER A 29 32.37 28.13 9.68
CA SER A 29 31.21 28.51 8.86
C SER A 29 30.00 27.70 9.31
N SER A 30 28.85 28.38 9.39
CA SER A 30 27.56 27.76 9.66
C SER A 30 26.81 27.67 8.35
N GLU A 31 26.61 26.46 7.83
CA GLU A 31 25.72 26.22 6.70
C GLU A 31 24.57 25.33 7.14
N ARG A 32 23.37 25.92 7.15
CA ARG A 32 22.13 25.20 7.38
C ARG A 32 21.79 24.42 6.11
N LEU A 33 21.92 23.10 6.15
CA LEU A 33 21.34 22.25 5.10
C LEU A 33 19.82 22.38 5.16
N ASN A 34 19.28 23.12 4.20
CA ASN A 34 17.87 23.45 4.12
C ASN A 34 17.09 22.20 3.69
N GLN A 35 16.11 21.78 4.49
CA GLN A 35 15.28 20.62 4.17
C GLN A 35 14.35 20.96 3.00
N GLY A 36 14.55 20.31 1.86
CA GLY A 36 13.73 20.51 0.66
C GLY A 36 12.31 20.00 0.87
N ALA A 37 11.35 20.91 1.02
CA ALA A 37 9.94 20.59 1.13
C ALA A 37 9.40 19.93 -0.14
N CYS A 38 8.48 18.98 0.02
CA CYS A 38 7.79 18.31 -1.08
C CYS A 38 6.84 19.27 -1.83
N THR A 39 7.31 19.96 -2.86
CA THR A 39 6.47 20.80 -3.71
C THR A 39 5.82 19.99 -4.84
N PHE A 40 4.50 19.79 -4.74
CA PHE A 40 3.70 19.23 -5.83
C PHE A 40 3.52 20.29 -6.92
N SER A 41 4.04 20.05 -8.13
CA SER A 41 3.95 21.01 -9.26
C SER A 41 2.95 20.50 -10.31
N PRO A 42 1.85 21.21 -10.59
CA PRO A 42 0.96 20.86 -11.70
C PRO A 42 1.52 21.39 -13.03
N SER A 43 1.83 20.48 -13.96
CA SER A 43 2.20 20.85 -15.33
C SER A 43 0.96 21.27 -16.14
N VAL A 44 0.92 22.54 -16.53
CA VAL A 44 -0.07 23.07 -17.49
C VAL A 44 0.61 23.19 -18.85
N SER A 45 0.18 22.41 -19.83
CA SER A 45 0.62 22.56 -21.22
C SER A 45 -0.16 23.68 -21.92
N SER A 46 0.54 24.74 -22.32
CA SER A 46 -0.02 25.81 -23.13
C SER A 46 0.19 25.52 -24.62
N SER A 47 -0.89 25.34 -25.37
CA SER A 47 -0.87 25.44 -26.84
C SER A 47 -1.75 26.60 -27.26
N LYS A 48 -1.13 27.65 -27.82
CA LYS A 48 -1.84 28.69 -28.55
C LYS A 48 -2.16 28.15 -29.94
N ASP A 49 -3.39 28.36 -30.40
CA ASP A 49 -3.57 28.76 -31.79
C ASP A 49 -4.76 29.73 -31.90
N SER A 50 -4.78 30.55 -32.96
CA SER A 50 -5.68 31.71 -33.05
C SER A 50 -6.16 31.92 -34.48
N GLN A 51 -7.46 31.75 -34.73
CA GLN A 51 -8.14 32.38 -35.86
C GLN A 51 -9.51 32.92 -35.45
N GLN A 52 -9.85 34.09 -36.00
CA GLN A 52 -11.07 34.84 -35.73
C GLN A 52 -12.04 34.72 -36.91
N GLN A 53 -13.35 34.67 -36.64
CA GLN A 53 -14.32 35.38 -37.49
C GLN A 53 -15.62 35.70 -36.72
N LEU A 54 -16.26 36.81 -37.08
CA LEU A 54 -17.42 37.39 -36.40
C LEU A 54 -18.76 36.88 -36.98
N VAL A 55 -19.87 37.09 -36.24
CA VAL A 55 -21.03 37.95 -36.64
C VAL A 55 -22.30 37.62 -35.81
N THR A 56 -22.61 38.49 -34.83
CA THR A 56 -23.91 39.00 -34.28
C THR A 56 -25.18 38.12 -34.02
N PRO A 57 -26.12 38.57 -33.14
CA PRO A 57 -26.96 37.67 -32.32
C PRO A 57 -28.48 37.67 -32.63
N VAL A 58 -29.21 36.66 -32.12
CA VAL A 58 -30.68 36.63 -32.00
C VAL A 58 -31.14 35.91 -30.71
N GLN A 59 -32.16 36.45 -30.04
CA GLN A 59 -33.05 35.81 -29.05
C GLN A 59 -34.52 36.20 -29.39
N PRO A 60 -35.55 35.60 -28.77
CA PRO A 60 -35.84 34.17 -28.61
C PRO A 60 -37.29 33.84 -29.07
N PRO A 61 -37.77 32.59 -28.91
CA PRO A 61 -39.15 32.41 -28.43
C PRO A 61 -39.31 31.39 -27.28
N LYS A 62 -40.50 31.38 -26.69
CA LYS A 62 -40.89 30.70 -25.44
C LYS A 62 -41.60 29.36 -25.68
N SER A 63 -41.63 28.51 -24.63
CA SER A 63 -42.62 27.42 -24.34
C SER A 63 -42.80 26.31 -25.41
N ALA A 64 -42.93 25.02 -25.13
CA ALA A 64 -42.90 24.20 -23.90
C ALA A 64 -42.44 22.76 -24.31
N ASP A 65 -42.51 21.66 -23.56
CA ASP A 65 -43.12 21.36 -22.25
C ASP A 65 -42.34 20.22 -21.52
N SER A 66 -42.92 19.71 -20.43
CA SER A 66 -42.46 18.64 -19.54
C SER A 66 -42.22 17.25 -20.18
N ARG A 67 -41.10 16.61 -19.75
CA ARG A 67 -41.02 15.18 -19.41
C ARG A 67 -39.81 14.94 -18.50
N SER A 68 -40.08 14.67 -17.23
CA SER A 68 -39.07 14.46 -16.19
C SER A 68 -38.49 13.05 -16.21
N SER A 69 -37.18 12.93 -16.47
CA SER A 69 -36.41 11.71 -16.22
C SER A 69 -35.59 11.86 -14.93
N PRO A 70 -35.66 10.92 -13.96
CA PRO A 70 -34.88 11.01 -12.74
C PRO A 70 -33.42 10.62 -13.01
N CYS A 71 -32.59 11.60 -13.35
CA CYS A 71 -31.15 11.41 -13.39
C CYS A 71 -30.63 11.47 -11.95
N SER A 72 -30.28 10.31 -11.37
CA SER A 72 -29.74 10.23 -10.02
C SER A 72 -28.30 10.74 -9.98
N SER A 73 -28.14 12.04 -9.79
CA SER A 73 -26.87 12.65 -9.43
C SER A 73 -26.45 12.14 -8.05
N GLU A 74 -25.44 11.27 -7.98
CA GLU A 74 -24.78 10.95 -6.71
C GLU A 74 -24.13 12.24 -6.18
N SER A 75 -24.71 12.79 -5.12
CA SER A 75 -24.19 13.98 -4.47
C SER A 75 -22.82 13.67 -3.85
N LEU A 76 -21.85 14.55 -4.12
CA LEU A 76 -20.62 14.61 -3.34
C LEU A 76 -20.99 14.92 -1.89
N GLY A 77 -21.03 13.89 -1.05
CA GLY A 77 -21.32 14.03 0.36
C GLY A 77 -20.29 14.95 1.03
N SER A 78 -20.74 16.11 1.50
CA SER A 78 -19.97 16.96 2.40
C SER A 78 -19.75 16.21 3.71
N ASP A 79 -18.62 15.52 3.82
CA ASP A 79 -18.22 14.73 4.98
C ASP A 79 -17.76 15.66 6.11
N SER A 80 -18.74 16.29 6.74
CA SER A 80 -18.58 17.27 7.82
C SER A 80 -19.51 16.91 9.00
N GLY A 81 -19.19 15.81 9.69
CA GLY A 81 -19.70 15.53 11.04
C GLY A 81 -20.06 14.07 11.35
N GLY A 82 -19.21 13.38 12.12
CA GLY A 82 -19.67 12.52 13.23
C GLY A 82 -19.49 11.01 13.11
N ALA A 83 -19.55 10.39 11.93
CA ALA A 83 -19.54 8.93 11.80
C ALA A 83 -18.20 8.38 11.24
N PRO A 84 -17.66 7.27 11.78
CA PRO A 84 -16.45 6.65 11.25
C PRO A 84 -16.70 5.99 9.88
N PHE A 85 -15.67 5.94 9.03
CA PHE A 85 -15.81 5.42 7.67
C PHE A 85 -15.87 3.88 7.64
N ASP A 86 -17.06 3.34 7.36
CA ASP A 86 -17.28 1.91 7.15
C ASP A 86 -16.91 1.52 5.70
N ILE A 87 -15.92 0.63 5.51
CA ILE A 87 -15.55 0.09 4.20
C ILE A 87 -16.62 -0.81 3.57
N CYS A 88 -17.60 -1.27 4.35
CA CYS A 88 -18.75 -2.00 3.86
C CYS A 88 -19.99 -1.09 3.81
N MET A 89 -20.94 -1.46 2.95
CA MET A 89 -22.26 -0.82 2.97
C MET A 89 -23.03 -1.28 4.20
N SER A 90 -23.65 -0.33 4.90
CA SER A 90 -24.68 -0.64 5.88
C SER A 90 -25.81 -1.41 5.19
N ALA A 91 -26.35 -2.44 5.85
CA ALA A 91 -27.50 -3.15 5.33
C ALA A 91 -28.70 -2.18 5.31
N ASN A 92 -29.07 -1.68 4.12
CA ASN A 92 -30.18 -0.75 3.97
C ASN A 92 -31.46 -1.40 4.53
N LYS A 93 -32.16 -0.69 5.42
CA LYS A 93 -33.50 -1.08 5.92
C LYS A 93 -34.62 -0.95 4.87
N CYS A 94 -34.25 -0.81 3.59
CA CYS A 94 -35.15 -0.77 2.45
C CYS A 94 -34.95 -2.04 1.62
N PRO A 95 -36.00 -2.80 1.31
CA PRO A 95 -35.90 -4.00 0.48
C PRO A 95 -35.66 -3.59 -0.98
N ILE A 96 -34.40 -3.29 -1.32
CA ILE A 96 -33.95 -3.37 -2.70
C ILE A 96 -34.14 -4.83 -3.09
N VAL A 97 -35.08 -5.08 -4.01
CA VAL A 97 -35.31 -6.41 -4.59
C VAL A 97 -34.06 -6.76 -5.40
N LYS A 98 -33.06 -7.36 -4.75
CA LYS A 98 -31.97 -8.07 -5.41
C LYS A 98 -32.63 -9.21 -6.18
N LEU A 99 -32.83 -9.03 -7.49
CA LEU A 99 -33.18 -10.12 -8.38
C LEU A 99 -32.12 -11.21 -8.20
N ASN A 100 -32.57 -12.44 -7.94
CA ASN A 100 -31.64 -13.55 -7.86
C ASN A 100 -30.90 -13.66 -9.19
N PRO A 101 -29.56 -13.79 -9.18
CA PRO A 101 -28.81 -14.00 -10.41
C PRO A 101 -29.34 -15.23 -11.15
N SER A 102 -29.32 -15.18 -12.47
CA SER A 102 -29.80 -16.29 -13.29
C SER A 102 -29.03 -17.58 -12.95
N LEU A 103 -29.67 -18.74 -13.12
CA LEU A 103 -28.98 -20.02 -12.96
C LEU A 103 -27.76 -20.14 -13.88
N LEU A 104 -27.76 -19.44 -15.03
CA LEU A 104 -26.62 -19.35 -15.94
C LEU A 104 -25.44 -18.57 -15.33
N GLU A 105 -25.69 -17.42 -14.70
CA GLU A 105 -24.66 -16.66 -13.98
C GLU A 105 -24.14 -17.43 -12.77
N ILE A 106 -25.03 -17.98 -11.93
CA ILE A 106 -24.65 -18.81 -10.79
C ILE A 106 -23.77 -19.99 -11.24
N ASN A 107 -24.13 -20.66 -12.34
CA ASN A 107 -23.36 -21.80 -12.85
C ASN A 107 -22.04 -21.36 -13.51
N ARG A 108 -21.99 -20.19 -14.16
CA ARG A 108 -20.75 -19.63 -14.73
C ARG A 108 -19.79 -19.21 -13.63
N ASP A 109 -20.28 -18.58 -12.56
CA ASP A 109 -19.46 -18.16 -11.43
C ASP A 109 -18.99 -19.38 -10.61
N LYS A 110 -19.86 -20.36 -10.34
CA LYS A 110 -19.46 -21.64 -9.72
C LYS A 110 -18.46 -22.45 -10.56
N ARG A 111 -18.49 -22.35 -11.90
CA ARG A 111 -17.45 -22.96 -12.76
C ARG A 111 -16.12 -22.22 -12.60
N ARG A 112 -16.12 -20.89 -12.70
CA ARG A 112 -14.93 -20.07 -12.44
C ARG A 112 -14.36 -20.33 -11.04
N GLU A 113 -15.19 -20.36 -10.00
CA GLU A 113 -14.77 -20.70 -8.63
C GLU A 113 -14.11 -22.09 -8.54
N ARG A 114 -14.66 -23.10 -9.21
CA ARG A 114 -14.09 -24.46 -9.24
C ARG A 114 -12.79 -24.56 -10.05
N GLU A 115 -12.63 -23.73 -11.07
CA GLU A 115 -11.39 -23.59 -11.83
C GLU A 115 -10.34 -22.86 -10.98
N LEU A 116 -10.69 -21.70 -10.41
CA LEU A 116 -9.86 -20.94 -9.47
C LEU A 116 -9.42 -21.76 -8.23
N SER A 117 -10.26 -22.67 -7.73
CA SER A 117 -9.92 -23.52 -6.57
C SER A 117 -9.01 -24.70 -6.90
N LYS A 118 -8.79 -24.99 -8.19
CA LYS A 118 -7.94 -26.08 -8.67
C LYS A 118 -6.57 -25.60 -9.13
N ASP A 119 -6.45 -24.33 -9.52
CA ASP A 119 -5.16 -23.73 -9.84
C ASP A 119 -4.28 -23.64 -8.58
N VAL A 120 -3.07 -24.20 -8.68
CA VAL A 120 -1.98 -23.89 -7.76
C VAL A 120 -1.68 -22.40 -7.89
N ALA A 121 -1.49 -21.70 -6.76
CA ALA A 121 -1.20 -20.26 -6.77
C ALA A 121 -0.07 -19.94 -7.76
N GLN A 122 -0.37 -19.11 -8.76
CA GLN A 122 0.58 -18.82 -9.83
C GLN A 122 1.60 -17.80 -9.33
N LEU A 123 2.80 -18.27 -8.99
CA LEU A 123 3.91 -17.42 -8.60
C LEU A 123 4.64 -16.88 -9.83
N GLN A 124 4.82 -15.57 -9.88
CA GLN A 124 5.46 -14.84 -10.97
C GLN A 124 6.66 -14.06 -10.41
N HIS A 125 7.85 -14.29 -10.99
CA HIS A 125 9.04 -13.47 -10.72
C HIS A 125 9.01 -12.27 -11.65
N LEU A 126 8.73 -11.07 -11.12
CA LEU A 126 8.56 -9.87 -11.94
C LEU A 126 9.90 -9.19 -12.24
N ARG A 127 10.80 -9.14 -11.25
CA ARG A 127 12.17 -8.62 -11.31
C ARG A 127 12.92 -9.04 -10.03
N PRO A 128 14.27 -8.94 -9.96
CA PRO A 128 15.03 -9.33 -8.78
C PRO A 128 14.52 -8.69 -7.49
N GLY A 129 14.11 -9.51 -6.53
CA GLY A 129 13.51 -9.08 -5.26
C GLY A 129 12.03 -8.74 -5.34
N MET A 130 11.33 -9.12 -6.42
CA MET A 130 9.90 -8.83 -6.62
C MET A 130 9.13 -10.05 -7.13
N VAL A 131 8.20 -10.55 -6.32
CA VAL A 131 7.40 -11.75 -6.59
C VAL A 131 5.92 -11.42 -6.41
N LEU A 132 5.10 -11.85 -7.37
CA LEU A 132 3.64 -11.78 -7.32
C LEU A 132 3.08 -13.20 -7.14
N LEU A 133 2.32 -13.41 -6.07
CA LEU A 133 1.61 -14.65 -5.79
C LEU A 133 0.13 -14.44 -6.15
N LYS A 134 -0.29 -14.89 -7.33
CA LYS A 134 -1.67 -14.73 -7.78
C LYS A 134 -2.61 -15.58 -6.92
N ARG A 135 -3.70 -14.97 -6.43
CA ARG A 135 -4.80 -15.62 -5.67
C ARG A 135 -4.32 -16.39 -4.43
N PHE A 136 -3.24 -15.95 -3.81
CA PHE A 136 -2.63 -16.60 -2.65
C PHE A 136 -3.53 -16.58 -1.39
N ILE A 137 -4.24 -15.47 -1.14
CA ILE A 137 -5.19 -15.39 -0.03
C ILE A 137 -6.48 -16.13 -0.40
N LYS A 138 -6.78 -17.19 0.35
CA LYS A 138 -7.94 -18.07 0.11
C LYS A 138 -9.28 -17.33 0.32
N PRO A 139 -10.38 -17.73 -0.35
CA PRO A 139 -11.66 -17.02 -0.27
C PRO A 139 -12.15 -16.73 1.17
N ASN A 140 -12.17 -17.74 2.03
CA ASN A 140 -12.59 -17.58 3.43
C ASN A 140 -11.69 -16.60 4.20
N ASP A 141 -10.39 -16.57 3.89
CA ASP A 141 -9.43 -15.68 4.54
C ASP A 141 -9.56 -14.23 4.00
N GLN A 142 -9.90 -14.05 2.72
CA GLN A 142 -10.28 -12.73 2.19
C GLN A 142 -11.52 -12.17 2.90
N VAL A 143 -12.55 -13.00 3.14
CA VAL A 143 -13.75 -12.61 3.90
C VAL A 143 -13.40 -12.21 5.34
N LYS A 144 -12.53 -12.95 6.02
CA LYS A 144 -12.04 -12.61 7.37
C LYS A 144 -11.29 -11.27 7.37
N ILE A 145 -10.32 -11.09 6.46
CA ILE A 145 -9.53 -9.86 6.37
C ILE A 145 -10.44 -8.65 6.21
N VAL A 146 -11.42 -8.69 5.29
CA VAL A 146 -12.39 -7.59 5.13
C VAL A 146 -13.20 -7.36 6.41
N LYS A 147 -13.71 -8.41 7.07
CA LYS A 147 -14.50 -8.29 8.31
C LYS A 147 -13.68 -7.70 9.47
N VAL A 148 -12.43 -8.12 9.64
CA VAL A 148 -11.51 -7.57 10.65
C VAL A 148 -11.13 -6.12 10.34
N CYS A 149 -10.74 -5.82 9.10
CA CYS A 149 -10.45 -4.44 8.67
C CYS A 149 -11.66 -3.53 8.82
N ARG A 150 -12.88 -4.03 8.61
CA ARG A 150 -14.12 -3.28 8.88
C ARG A 150 -14.28 -2.98 10.37
N GLN A 151 -14.18 -4.01 11.22
CA GLN A 151 -14.35 -3.88 12.67
C GLN A 151 -13.37 -2.89 13.28
N LEU A 152 -12.09 -2.96 12.89
CA LEU A 152 -11.05 -2.03 13.34
C LEU A 152 -11.26 -0.64 12.70
N GLY A 153 -11.64 -0.60 11.42
CA GLY A 153 -11.82 0.61 10.63
C GLY A 153 -12.98 1.51 11.06
N VAL A 154 -14.04 0.96 11.67
CA VAL A 154 -15.12 1.75 12.30
C VAL A 154 -14.83 2.10 13.77
N GLY A 155 -13.75 1.58 14.34
CA GLY A 155 -13.35 1.82 15.73
C GLY A 155 -12.49 3.07 15.91
N TYR A 156 -12.10 3.32 17.15
CA TYR A 156 -11.09 4.32 17.48
C TYR A 156 -9.74 3.95 16.82
N GLY A 157 -9.05 4.94 16.24
CA GLY A 157 -7.88 4.68 15.38
C GLY A 157 -8.21 4.16 13.96
N GLY A 158 -9.49 4.02 13.62
CA GLY A 158 -9.98 3.51 12.33
C GLY A 158 -9.79 4.45 11.12
N PHE A 159 -10.53 4.21 10.05
CA PHE A 159 -10.32 4.86 8.75
C PHE A 159 -10.48 6.39 8.78
N TYR A 160 -9.49 7.10 8.24
CA TYR A 160 -9.52 8.54 8.00
C TYR A 160 -9.16 8.86 6.54
N SER A 161 -9.35 10.12 6.12
CA SER A 161 -8.77 10.62 4.86
C SER A 161 -7.43 11.27 5.15
N PRO A 162 -6.28 10.63 4.83
CA PRO A 162 -4.99 11.28 4.95
C PRO A 162 -4.91 12.49 3.99
N GLY A 163 -4.31 13.56 4.50
CA GLY A 163 -4.01 14.75 3.74
C GLY A 163 -2.65 15.30 4.12
N TYR A 164 -2.24 16.32 3.38
CA TYR A 164 -1.02 17.08 3.57
C TYR A 164 -1.33 18.47 4.13
N ARG A 165 -0.35 19.12 4.76
CA ARG A 165 -0.45 20.49 5.32
C ARG A 165 -0.91 21.57 4.35
N ASP A 166 -0.77 21.36 3.05
CA ASP A 166 -1.26 22.27 2.00
C ASP A 166 -2.79 22.13 1.74
N GLY A 167 -3.45 21.20 2.43
CA GLY A 167 -4.87 20.89 2.28
C GLY A 167 -5.18 19.81 1.24
N ALA A 168 -4.19 19.33 0.48
CA ALA A 168 -4.38 18.26 -0.49
C ALA A 168 -4.68 16.93 0.23
N LYS A 169 -5.74 16.23 -0.17
CA LYS A 169 -6.11 14.92 0.37
C LYS A 169 -5.74 13.81 -0.60
N LEU A 170 -5.22 12.70 -0.07
CA LEU A 170 -5.04 11.47 -0.85
C LEU A 170 -6.41 10.91 -1.27
N ARG A 171 -6.45 10.25 -2.44
CA ARG A 171 -7.68 9.69 -3.02
C ARG A 171 -7.95 8.27 -2.50
N LEU A 172 -7.87 8.11 -1.18
CA LEU A 172 -8.09 6.87 -0.46
C LEU A 172 -8.54 7.17 0.98
N ARG A 173 -9.03 6.15 1.68
CA ARG A 173 -9.15 6.15 3.15
C ARG A 173 -8.06 5.24 3.71
N MET A 174 -7.45 5.62 4.83
CA MET A 174 -6.34 4.90 5.43
C MET A 174 -6.58 4.65 6.92
N MET A 175 -6.07 3.54 7.44
CA MET A 175 -5.74 3.36 8.85
C MET A 175 -4.42 2.59 8.96
N CYS A 176 -3.77 2.67 10.12
CA CYS A 176 -2.57 1.88 10.40
C CYS A 176 -2.91 0.79 11.42
N LEU A 177 -2.11 -0.28 11.43
CA LEU A 177 -2.06 -1.28 12.49
C LEU A 177 -0.60 -1.46 12.92
N GLY A 178 -0.35 -1.59 14.22
CA GLY A 178 1.00 -1.53 14.79
C GLY A 178 1.47 -0.08 14.90
N LYS A 179 2.54 0.32 14.21
CA LYS A 179 2.97 1.72 14.15
C LYS A 179 2.09 2.57 13.25
N ASN A 180 1.89 3.83 13.64
CA ASN A 180 1.23 4.83 12.81
C ASN A 180 2.23 5.44 11.82
N TRP A 181 1.88 5.48 10.54
CA TRP A 181 2.55 6.38 9.59
C TRP A 181 1.77 7.69 9.50
N ASP A 182 2.47 8.81 9.68
CA ASP A 182 1.90 10.15 9.51
C ASP A 182 2.26 10.73 8.13
N PRO A 183 1.26 11.01 7.25
CA PRO A 183 1.51 11.54 5.91
C PRO A 183 2.13 12.95 5.90
N ASP A 184 1.93 13.73 6.97
CA ASP A 184 2.40 15.11 7.07
C ASP A 184 3.89 15.22 7.43
N SER A 185 4.39 14.31 8.28
CA SER A 185 5.80 14.23 8.64
C SER A 185 6.60 13.18 7.87
N CYS A 186 5.93 12.31 7.09
CA CYS A 186 6.53 11.13 6.46
C CYS A 186 7.35 10.30 7.46
N SER A 187 6.75 10.04 8.64
CA SER A 187 7.44 9.38 9.75
C SER A 187 6.54 8.40 10.50
N TYR A 188 7.17 7.44 11.20
CA TYR A 188 6.46 6.49 12.03
C TYR A 188 6.45 6.89 13.50
N SER A 189 5.29 6.78 14.13
CA SER A 189 5.01 7.07 15.53
C SER A 189 4.11 6.00 16.15
N ASP A 190 3.97 5.97 17.47
CA ASP A 190 3.08 5.01 18.15
C ASP A 190 1.63 5.55 18.31
N THR A 191 1.38 6.82 17.96
CA THR A 191 0.06 7.47 17.99
C THR A 191 -0.16 8.37 16.76
N ARG A 192 -1.42 8.63 16.42
CA ARG A 192 -1.82 9.57 15.37
C ARG A 192 -1.76 11.03 15.86
N PRO A 193 -1.07 11.95 15.17
CA PRO A 193 -0.92 13.33 15.65
C PRO A 193 -2.23 14.11 15.77
N PHE A 194 -3.21 13.88 14.89
CA PHE A 194 -4.41 14.73 14.79
C PHE A 194 -5.53 14.39 15.78
N ASP A 195 -5.57 13.17 16.33
CA ASP A 195 -6.58 12.73 17.30
C ASP A 195 -6.04 11.92 18.49
N GLY A 196 -4.71 11.74 18.57
CA GLY A 196 -4.05 11.01 19.65
C GLY A 196 -4.27 9.50 19.62
N ALA A 197 -4.95 8.94 18.60
CA ALA A 197 -5.30 7.53 18.60
C ALA A 197 -4.07 6.63 18.47
N GLN A 198 -3.96 5.63 19.34
CA GLN A 198 -3.02 4.53 19.15
C GLN A 198 -3.59 3.56 18.10
N PRO A 199 -2.84 3.17 17.06
CA PRO A 199 -3.31 2.19 16.09
C PRO A 199 -3.59 0.83 16.76
N PRO A 200 -4.61 0.07 16.32
CA PRO A 200 -4.78 -1.31 16.76
C PRO A 200 -3.56 -2.17 16.43
N THR A 201 -3.29 -3.23 17.20
CA THR A 201 -2.21 -4.16 16.89
C THR A 201 -2.47 -4.92 15.60
N ILE A 202 -1.42 -5.29 14.85
CA ILE A 202 -1.54 -6.18 13.68
C ILE A 202 -2.03 -7.55 14.16
N PRO A 203 -3.18 -8.07 13.67
CA PRO A 203 -3.67 -9.40 14.01
C PRO A 203 -2.65 -10.50 13.70
N GLU A 204 -2.48 -11.48 14.59
CA GLU A 204 -1.53 -12.59 14.39
C GLU A 204 -1.85 -13.42 13.14
N GLU A 205 -3.12 -13.56 12.76
CA GLU A 205 -3.52 -14.18 11.48
C GLU A 205 -2.92 -13.43 10.28
N PHE A 206 -2.86 -12.10 10.33
CA PHE A 206 -2.30 -11.30 9.23
C PHE A 206 -0.78 -11.46 9.16
N LYS A 207 -0.09 -11.48 10.30
CA LYS A 207 1.36 -11.80 10.36
C LYS A 207 1.64 -13.20 9.81
N LYS A 208 0.78 -14.17 10.11
CA LYS A 208 0.89 -15.52 9.54
C LYS A 208 0.74 -15.52 8.01
N TYR A 209 -0.26 -14.84 7.44
CA TYR A 209 -0.39 -14.73 5.98
C TYR A 209 0.84 -14.07 5.33
N VAL A 210 1.49 -13.12 5.99
CA VAL A 210 2.76 -12.52 5.55
C VAL A 210 3.90 -13.54 5.57
N GLN A 211 4.04 -14.30 6.66
CA GLN A 211 5.05 -15.37 6.79
C GLN A 211 4.87 -16.45 5.73
N ASP A 212 3.63 -16.93 5.55
CA ASP A 212 3.27 -17.94 4.55
C ASP A 212 3.61 -17.45 3.12
N ALA A 213 3.35 -16.17 2.80
CA ALA A 213 3.64 -15.58 1.49
C ALA A 213 5.14 -15.38 1.22
N ILE A 214 5.92 -14.99 2.24
CA ILE A 214 7.39 -14.91 2.14
C ILE A 214 7.97 -16.31 1.96
N GLN A 215 7.52 -17.30 2.73
CA GLN A 215 7.96 -18.69 2.62
C GLN A 215 7.68 -19.30 1.25
N ALA A 216 6.47 -19.12 0.71
CA ALA A 216 6.13 -19.57 -0.64
C ALA A 216 7.00 -18.89 -1.72
N SER A 217 7.30 -17.60 -1.55
CA SER A 217 8.21 -16.86 -2.45
C SER A 217 9.65 -17.38 -2.36
N HIS A 218 10.12 -17.72 -1.16
CA HIS A 218 11.45 -18.33 -0.94
C HIS A 218 11.57 -19.69 -1.60
N GLU A 219 10.56 -20.55 -1.49
CA GLU A 219 10.56 -21.87 -2.12
C GLU A 219 10.59 -21.76 -3.65
N PHE A 220 9.79 -20.85 -4.21
CA PHE A 220 9.78 -20.55 -5.64
C PHE A 220 11.11 -19.97 -6.14
N LEU A 221 11.70 -18.98 -5.45
CA LEU A 221 13.01 -18.44 -5.81
C LEU A 221 14.11 -19.50 -5.64
N LYS A 222 14.08 -20.30 -4.57
CA LYS A 222 15.06 -21.38 -4.33
C LYS A 222 15.12 -22.38 -5.48
N GLN A 223 13.99 -22.70 -6.11
CA GLN A 223 13.92 -23.56 -7.30
C GLN A 223 14.52 -22.90 -8.56
N ARG A 224 14.55 -21.56 -8.65
CA ARG A 224 15.03 -20.81 -9.83
C ARG A 224 16.48 -20.33 -9.73
N ILE A 225 16.91 -19.87 -8.55
CA ILE A 225 18.22 -19.21 -8.33
C ILE A 225 19.06 -19.84 -7.21
N GLY A 226 18.54 -20.87 -6.54
CA GLY A 226 19.20 -21.55 -5.41
C GLY A 226 18.96 -20.87 -4.06
N ALA A 227 19.08 -21.65 -2.98
CA ALA A 227 18.65 -21.26 -1.64
C ALA A 227 19.35 -20.01 -1.09
N ALA A 228 20.69 -19.90 -1.26
CA ALA A 228 21.46 -18.78 -0.74
C ALA A 228 21.03 -17.45 -1.39
N LYS A 229 20.86 -17.44 -2.72
CA LYS A 229 20.44 -16.24 -3.47
C LYS A 229 18.98 -15.87 -3.19
N ALA A 230 18.10 -16.85 -2.97
CA ALA A 230 16.70 -16.58 -2.61
C ALA A 230 16.57 -15.79 -1.28
N MET A 231 17.38 -16.14 -0.27
CA MET A 231 17.42 -15.45 1.02
C MET A 231 18.04 -14.05 0.94
N GLU A 232 19.04 -13.85 0.07
CA GLU A 232 19.62 -12.54 -0.23
C GLU A 232 18.63 -11.64 -1.02
N GLU A 233 17.88 -12.23 -1.96
CA GLU A 233 16.99 -11.51 -2.86
C GLU A 233 15.69 -11.06 -2.17
N LEU A 234 15.16 -11.86 -1.23
CA LEU A 234 14.03 -11.50 -0.37
C LEU A 234 14.39 -11.82 1.09
N PRO A 235 14.79 -10.85 1.92
CA PRO A 235 14.98 -11.07 3.35
C PRO A 235 13.69 -11.50 4.07
N LEU A 236 13.83 -12.21 5.20
CA LEU A 236 12.71 -12.47 6.10
C LEU A 236 12.29 -11.18 6.84
N MET A 237 11.00 -11.06 7.16
CA MET A 237 10.42 -9.92 7.86
C MET A 237 9.49 -10.37 8.99
N SER A 238 9.49 -9.64 10.11
CA SER A 238 8.47 -9.68 11.15
C SER A 238 7.77 -8.32 11.20
N PRO A 239 6.59 -8.14 10.57
CA PRO A 239 6.00 -6.82 10.40
C PRO A 239 5.46 -6.24 11.72
N ASP A 240 5.83 -4.98 11.98
CA ASP A 240 5.31 -4.11 13.04
C ASP A 240 4.53 -2.89 12.48
N ILE A 241 4.48 -2.76 11.16
CA ILE A 241 3.67 -1.80 10.40
C ILE A 241 2.71 -2.56 9.49
N CYS A 242 1.43 -2.17 9.48
CA CYS A 242 0.50 -2.46 8.39
C CYS A 242 -0.33 -1.24 8.03
N LEU A 243 -0.14 -0.73 6.81
CA LEU A 243 -0.95 0.32 6.23
C LEU A 243 -2.18 -0.30 5.55
N VAL A 244 -3.38 0.00 6.03
CA VAL A 244 -4.63 -0.47 5.46
C VAL A 244 -5.27 0.66 4.66
N ASN A 245 -5.26 0.52 3.33
CA ASN A 245 -5.77 1.49 2.37
C ASN A 245 -7.05 1.00 1.71
N PHE A 246 -8.09 1.82 1.70
CA PHE A 246 -9.30 1.60 0.91
C PHE A 246 -9.39 2.64 -0.22
N TYR A 247 -9.37 2.15 -1.45
CA TYR A 247 -9.53 2.93 -2.68
C TYR A 247 -10.96 2.76 -3.18
N ASN A 248 -11.68 3.85 -3.45
CA ASN A 248 -12.91 3.78 -4.25
C ASN A 248 -12.58 3.62 -5.74
N SER A 249 -13.57 3.46 -6.62
CA SER A 249 -13.34 3.25 -8.06
C SER A 249 -12.71 4.45 -8.82
N SER A 250 -12.48 5.59 -8.15
CA SER A 250 -11.68 6.74 -8.66
C SER A 250 -10.37 6.96 -7.89
N GLY A 251 -10.06 6.05 -6.96
CA GLY A 251 -8.92 6.10 -6.08
C GLY A 251 -7.63 5.82 -6.83
N ARG A 252 -6.59 6.58 -6.47
CA ARG A 252 -5.26 6.49 -7.09
C ARG A 252 -4.18 6.99 -6.15
N LEU A 253 -2.98 6.48 -6.33
CA LEU A 253 -1.77 6.86 -5.59
C LEU A 253 -0.62 6.98 -6.60
N GLY A 254 -0.06 8.18 -6.76
CA GLY A 254 0.99 8.45 -7.75
C GLY A 254 2.32 7.77 -7.39
N LEU A 255 3.30 7.85 -8.30
CA LEU A 255 4.61 7.25 -8.10
C LEU A 255 5.33 7.79 -6.85
N HIS A 256 5.60 6.90 -5.91
CA HIS A 256 6.28 7.13 -4.63
C HIS A 256 7.19 5.94 -4.28
N GLN A 257 7.99 6.08 -3.23
CA GLN A 257 8.82 5.02 -2.65
C GLN A 257 8.44 4.84 -1.20
N ASP A 258 8.49 3.59 -0.72
CA ASP A 258 8.40 3.26 0.69
C ASP A 258 9.79 3.43 1.31
N LYS A 259 10.07 4.56 1.94
CA LYS A 259 11.42 4.93 2.39
C LYS A 259 11.48 5.57 3.78
N ASP A 260 10.39 5.44 4.54
CA ASP A 260 10.21 6.11 5.84
C ASP A 260 10.47 5.14 7.01
N GLU A 261 10.73 3.86 6.72
CA GLU A 261 11.19 2.85 7.67
C GLU A 261 12.63 3.15 8.14
N SER A 262 13.13 2.50 9.20
CA SER A 262 14.48 2.80 9.68
C SER A 262 15.54 2.47 8.63
N LYS A 263 16.65 3.21 8.66
CA LYS A 263 17.80 2.94 7.80
C LYS A 263 18.27 1.47 7.88
N SER A 264 18.18 0.83 9.05
CA SER A 264 18.54 -0.59 9.22
C SER A 264 17.60 -1.54 8.47
N SER A 265 16.31 -1.21 8.39
CA SER A 265 15.32 -1.97 7.60
C SER A 265 15.56 -1.78 6.10
N LEU A 266 15.80 -0.54 5.66
CA LEU A 266 16.06 -0.20 4.25
C LEU A 266 17.40 -0.76 3.75
N ASP A 267 18.49 -0.61 4.50
CA ASP A 267 19.83 -1.11 4.15
C ASP A 267 19.86 -2.65 4.04
N LYS A 268 19.03 -3.35 4.83
CA LYS A 268 18.84 -4.81 4.72
C LYS A 268 17.93 -5.22 3.57
N GLY A 269 17.18 -4.29 2.98
CA GLY A 269 16.19 -4.58 1.95
C GLY A 269 14.96 -5.35 2.46
N LEU A 270 14.57 -5.21 3.74
CA LEU A 270 13.45 -5.96 4.32
C LEU A 270 12.15 -5.71 3.50
N PRO A 271 11.46 -6.75 3.01
CA PRO A 271 10.44 -6.60 1.99
C PRO A 271 9.21 -5.81 2.43
N VAL A 272 8.56 -5.16 1.48
CA VAL A 272 7.15 -4.76 1.58
C VAL A 272 6.28 -5.92 1.09
N VAL A 273 5.24 -6.25 1.84
CA VAL A 273 4.26 -7.29 1.47
C VAL A 273 2.88 -6.65 1.35
N SER A 274 2.27 -6.70 0.17
CA SER A 274 1.03 -5.98 -0.17
C SER A 274 -0.07 -6.95 -0.60
N PHE A 275 -1.12 -7.08 0.21
CA PHE A 275 -2.34 -7.83 -0.12
C PHE A 275 -3.31 -6.97 -0.93
N SER A 276 -4.05 -7.57 -1.86
CA SER A 276 -5.13 -6.93 -2.63
C SER A 276 -6.45 -7.67 -2.47
N LEU A 277 -7.54 -6.95 -2.16
CA LEU A 277 -8.89 -7.50 -2.02
C LEU A 277 -9.92 -6.55 -2.65
N GLY A 278 -10.96 -7.08 -3.28
CA GLY A 278 -11.98 -6.28 -3.97
C GLY A 278 -11.66 -6.04 -5.45
N GLU A 279 -11.87 -4.82 -5.95
CA GLU A 279 -11.67 -4.49 -7.37
C GLU A 279 -10.19 -4.60 -7.79
N THR A 280 -9.97 -5.15 -8.98
CA THR A 280 -8.66 -5.26 -9.63
C THR A 280 -8.10 -3.87 -9.95
N THR A 281 -6.79 -3.71 -9.81
CA THR A 281 -6.12 -2.44 -10.16
C THR A 281 -4.84 -2.65 -10.97
N GLU A 282 -4.51 -1.68 -11.82
CA GLU A 282 -3.18 -1.53 -12.41
C GLU A 282 -2.20 -0.98 -11.36
N PHE A 283 -1.22 -1.80 -10.99
CA PHE A 283 -0.09 -1.42 -10.17
C PHE A 283 1.08 -1.03 -11.09
N LEU A 284 1.62 0.18 -10.87
CA LEU A 284 2.78 0.72 -11.58
C LEU A 284 4.05 0.43 -10.79
N TYR A 285 5.15 0.08 -11.46
CA TYR A 285 6.46 -0.06 -10.82
C TYR A 285 7.64 0.24 -11.76
N GLY A 286 8.69 0.88 -11.25
CA GLY A 286 9.91 1.19 -11.99
C GLY A 286 11.03 1.75 -11.12
N ASP A 287 12.17 2.05 -11.72
CA ASP A 287 13.37 2.54 -11.03
C ASP A 287 13.45 4.07 -10.93
N VAL A 288 12.59 4.78 -11.66
CA VAL A 288 12.52 6.24 -11.73
C VAL A 288 11.08 6.74 -11.58
N ARG A 289 10.93 7.98 -11.14
CA ARG A 289 9.62 8.63 -10.94
C ARG A 289 9.04 9.16 -12.26
N ASP A 290 8.79 8.26 -13.20
CA ASP A 290 8.39 8.58 -14.57
C ASP A 290 7.36 7.56 -15.09
N GLU A 291 6.12 7.99 -15.30
CA GLU A 291 5.00 7.13 -15.71
C GLU A 291 5.14 6.56 -17.14
N GLU A 292 6.03 7.12 -17.97
CA GLU A 292 6.34 6.55 -19.29
C GLU A 292 7.36 5.40 -19.21
N LYS A 293 8.06 5.26 -18.07
CA LYS A 293 9.13 4.26 -17.86
C LYS A 293 8.80 3.19 -16.82
N VAL A 294 7.57 3.15 -16.31
CA VAL A 294 7.10 2.11 -15.38
C VAL A 294 6.50 0.92 -16.11
N SER A 295 6.80 -0.27 -15.59
CA SER A 295 6.06 -1.50 -15.89
C SER A 295 4.71 -1.48 -15.19
N LYS A 296 3.77 -2.28 -15.73
CA LYS A 296 2.42 -2.46 -15.17
C LYS A 296 2.15 -3.91 -14.84
N VAL A 297 1.42 -4.16 -13.75
CA VAL A 297 0.87 -5.48 -13.43
C VAL A 297 -0.52 -5.37 -12.83
N GLU A 298 -1.39 -6.33 -13.12
CA GLU A 298 -2.76 -6.35 -12.57
C GLU A 298 -2.79 -7.11 -11.24
N LEU A 299 -3.25 -6.43 -10.20
CA LEU A 299 -3.48 -7.01 -8.88
C LEU A 299 -4.99 -7.25 -8.69
N GLU A 300 -5.38 -8.52 -8.69
CA GLU A 300 -6.74 -9.04 -8.46
C GLU A 300 -7.01 -9.28 -6.96
N SER A 301 -8.26 -9.54 -6.60
CA SER A 301 -8.64 -9.96 -5.25
C SER A 301 -8.01 -11.30 -4.87
N GLY A 302 -7.24 -11.31 -3.79
CA GLY A 302 -6.49 -12.46 -3.28
C GLY A 302 -5.01 -12.44 -3.65
N ASP A 303 -4.56 -11.53 -4.51
CA ASP A 303 -3.15 -11.42 -4.87
C ASP A 303 -2.31 -10.85 -3.72
N VAL A 304 -1.09 -11.40 -3.59
CA VAL A 304 -0.04 -10.86 -2.72
C VAL A 304 1.15 -10.47 -3.58
N LEU A 305 1.54 -9.20 -3.51
CA LEU A 305 2.75 -8.68 -4.13
C LEU A 305 3.82 -8.47 -3.05
N ILE A 306 5.03 -8.98 -3.29
CA ILE A 306 6.18 -8.80 -2.40
C ILE A 306 7.28 -8.07 -3.17
N PHE A 307 7.86 -7.01 -2.60
CA PHE A 307 9.06 -6.36 -3.13
C PHE A 307 10.06 -6.00 -2.01
N GLY A 308 11.27 -6.54 -2.12
CA GLY A 308 12.37 -6.38 -1.17
C GLY A 308 13.72 -6.46 -1.87
N GLY A 309 14.80 -6.56 -1.11
CA GLY A 309 16.16 -6.61 -1.63
C GLY A 309 16.43 -5.48 -2.64
N LYS A 310 16.85 -5.85 -3.86
CA LYS A 310 17.09 -4.91 -4.96
C LYS A 310 15.86 -4.12 -5.43
N SER A 311 14.66 -4.61 -5.16
CA SER A 311 13.40 -3.93 -5.50
C SER A 311 12.75 -3.23 -4.30
N ARG A 312 13.44 -3.11 -3.15
CA ARG A 312 12.87 -2.49 -1.93
C ARG A 312 12.51 -1.01 -2.09
N LEU A 313 13.22 -0.29 -2.95
CA LEU A 313 13.07 1.15 -3.19
C LEU A 313 12.57 1.47 -4.62
N ILE A 314 11.81 0.56 -5.24
CA ILE A 314 11.13 0.87 -6.52
C ILE A 314 10.14 2.04 -6.36
N PHE A 315 10.11 2.91 -7.36
CA PHE A 315 8.97 3.81 -7.53
C PHE A 315 7.76 2.99 -7.93
N HIS A 316 6.65 3.16 -7.21
CA HIS A 316 5.44 2.40 -7.47
C HIS A 316 4.19 3.22 -7.17
N GLY A 317 3.04 2.75 -7.67
CA GLY A 317 1.77 3.48 -7.57
C GLY A 317 0.57 2.66 -8.06
N VAL A 318 -0.60 3.28 -7.96
CA VAL A 318 -1.90 2.71 -8.30
C VAL A 318 -2.65 3.74 -9.15
N CYS A 319 -2.87 3.46 -10.44
CA CYS A 319 -3.39 4.47 -11.37
C CYS A 319 -4.81 4.20 -11.87
N ASN A 320 -5.18 2.94 -12.11
CA ASN A 320 -6.45 2.56 -12.74
C ASN A 320 -7.14 1.46 -11.94
N MET A 321 -8.33 1.75 -11.44
CA MET A 321 -9.22 0.81 -10.75
C MET A 321 -10.21 0.24 -11.78
N LYS A 322 -10.28 -1.08 -11.92
CA LYS A 322 -11.20 -1.73 -12.87
C LYS A 322 -12.55 -1.97 -12.20
N PRO A 323 -13.61 -1.19 -12.49
CA PRO A 323 -14.88 -1.29 -11.78
C PRO A 323 -15.55 -2.65 -12.03
N LYS A 324 -16.30 -3.14 -11.04
CA LYS A 324 -17.10 -4.39 -11.10
C LYS A 324 -16.27 -5.67 -11.32
N THR A 325 -15.00 -5.66 -10.91
CA THR A 325 -14.10 -6.83 -10.98
C THR A 325 -13.95 -7.59 -9.66
N ALA A 326 -14.46 -7.03 -8.55
CA ALA A 326 -14.45 -7.71 -7.26
C ALA A 326 -15.21 -9.06 -7.31
N PRO A 327 -14.69 -10.15 -6.72
CA PRO A 327 -15.38 -11.44 -6.70
C PRO A 327 -16.74 -11.34 -6.00
N LYS A 328 -17.78 -11.87 -6.66
CA LYS A 328 -19.15 -11.74 -6.17
C LYS A 328 -19.37 -12.32 -4.77
N TRP A 329 -18.83 -13.52 -4.50
CA TRP A 329 -18.88 -14.14 -3.18
C TRP A 329 -18.30 -13.24 -2.08
N LEU A 330 -17.18 -12.53 -2.36
CA LEU A 330 -16.57 -11.61 -1.40
C LEU A 330 -17.52 -10.45 -1.10
N THR A 331 -18.11 -9.85 -2.13
CA THR A 331 -19.06 -8.73 -1.96
C THR A 331 -20.36 -9.15 -1.27
N ASP A 332 -20.90 -10.34 -1.59
CA ASP A 332 -22.15 -10.82 -0.98
C ASP A 332 -21.94 -11.25 0.50
N GLU A 333 -20.78 -11.82 0.87
CA GLU A 333 -20.49 -12.22 2.26
C GLU A 333 -20.03 -11.09 3.20
N THR A 334 -19.53 -9.99 2.64
CA THR A 334 -18.94 -8.88 3.42
C THR A 334 -19.70 -7.57 3.29
N ASN A 335 -20.48 -7.39 2.22
CA ASN A 335 -21.00 -6.09 1.76
C ASN A 335 -19.91 -5.02 1.53
N LEU A 336 -18.69 -5.43 1.16
CA LEU A 336 -17.60 -4.52 0.78
C LEU A 336 -18.09 -3.51 -0.28
N ARG A 337 -17.80 -2.23 -0.08
CA ARG A 337 -18.14 -1.17 -1.04
C ARG A 337 -17.39 -1.35 -2.36
N PRO A 338 -17.92 -0.84 -3.50
CA PRO A 338 -17.17 -0.72 -4.75
C PRO A 338 -15.83 -0.04 -4.51
N GLY A 339 -14.75 -0.77 -4.78
CA GLY A 339 -13.39 -0.37 -4.42
C GLY A 339 -12.46 -1.53 -4.11
N ARG A 340 -11.25 -1.18 -3.67
CA ARG A 340 -10.15 -2.10 -3.37
C ARG A 340 -9.65 -1.83 -1.96
N LEU A 341 -9.60 -2.88 -1.15
CA LEU A 341 -8.90 -2.91 0.12
C LEU A 341 -7.47 -3.44 -0.10
N ASN A 342 -6.50 -2.80 0.53
CA ASN A 342 -5.09 -3.12 0.42
C ASN A 342 -4.44 -3.07 1.80
N LEU A 343 -3.67 -4.10 2.13
CA LEU A 343 -2.92 -4.17 3.37
C LEU A 343 -1.44 -4.27 3.03
N THR A 344 -0.65 -3.27 3.42
CA THR A 344 0.77 -3.16 3.10
C THR A 344 1.59 -3.28 4.37
N PHE A 345 2.22 -4.45 4.54
CA PHE A 345 3.01 -4.82 5.71
C PHE A 345 4.47 -4.47 5.51
N ARG A 346 5.08 -3.90 6.56
CA ARG A 346 6.49 -3.49 6.60
C ARG A 346 7.06 -3.72 8.00
N GLN A 347 8.37 -3.59 8.13
CA GLN A 347 9.08 -3.62 9.39
C GLN A 347 9.93 -2.36 9.54
N TYR A 348 9.82 -1.69 10.69
CA TYR A 348 10.57 -0.47 11.01
C TYR A 348 12.05 -0.74 11.24
#